data_AF-A0A2E3GPF9-F1
#
_entry.id   AF-A0A2E3GPF9-F1
#
_cell.length_a   1.000
_cell.length_b   1.000
_cell.length_c   1.000
_cell.angle_alpha   90.00
_cell.angle_beta   90.00
_cell.angle_gamma   90.00
#
_symmetry.space_group_name_H-M   'P 1'
#
loop_
_entity.id
_entity.type
_entity.pdbx_description
1 polymer ?
#
loop_
_entity_poly.entity_id
_entity_poly.type
_entity_poly.pdbx_seq_one_letter_code
_entity_poly.pdbx_strand_id
1 'polypeptide(L)'
;MNYPMNFKLTFFGSLLIGLMVTSCARQVPYDKNLRANANLSYVDLENIYFFLSHEVQLERKETEQGAQVQTGRITSESATATERVIFPKETKGLLVGYSSNGDTLRVSFEKDDNHYLTFVRKPNVVNPRDTMQGRFYLHAINSFNKGSGKVIYHGDEFNAKVIPNDMRDYNCTISVKMREFRRSRVNTRSVSGRSLD
;
A
#
# COMPACT_ATOMS: atom_id res chain seq x y z
N MET A 1 21.08 -70.92 37.49
CA MET A 1 20.79 -69.68 38.23
C MET A 1 20.48 -68.63 37.19
N ASN A 2 19.18 -68.40 36.96
CA ASN A 2 18.63 -67.69 35.82
C ASN A 2 18.50 -66.20 36.15
N TYR A 3 19.09 -65.32 35.34
CA TYR A 3 18.81 -63.88 35.36
C TYR A 3 17.64 -63.60 34.41
N PRO A 4 16.48 -63.08 34.87
CA PRO A 4 15.38 -62.77 33.97
C PRO A 4 15.65 -61.48 33.18
N MET A 5 15.60 -61.61 31.86
CA MET A 5 15.37 -60.53 30.90
C MET A 5 14.22 -59.64 31.37
N ASN A 6 14.50 -58.34 31.58
CA ASN A 6 13.49 -57.30 31.61
C ASN A 6 13.81 -56.28 30.52
N PHE A 7 13.45 -56.62 29.28
CA PHE A 7 13.38 -55.67 28.18
C PHE A 7 12.06 -54.92 28.28
N LYS A 8 12.03 -53.83 29.06
CA LYS A 8 10.98 -52.82 28.96
C LYS A 8 11.51 -51.66 28.14
N LEU A 9 11.43 -51.79 26.83
CA LEU A 9 11.61 -50.69 25.89
C LEU A 9 10.36 -49.81 25.92
N THR A 10 10.25 -48.93 26.92
CA THR A 10 9.19 -47.92 26.94
C THR A 10 9.65 -46.76 26.07
N PHE A 11 9.28 -46.81 24.79
CA PHE A 11 9.46 -45.74 23.82
C PHE A 11 8.50 -44.59 24.18
N PHE A 12 8.82 -43.81 25.21
CA PHE A 12 8.08 -42.58 25.52
C PHE A 12 8.50 -41.49 24.53
N GLY A 13 7.76 -41.41 23.43
CA GLY A 13 7.82 -40.29 22.51
C GLY A 13 7.50 -38.99 23.24
N SER A 14 8.42 -38.03 23.14
CA SER A 14 8.09 -36.63 23.33
C SER A 14 8.64 -35.86 22.14
N LEU A 15 7.79 -35.81 21.14
CA LEU A 15 7.85 -34.94 19.97
C LEU A 15 7.80 -33.49 20.46
N LEU A 16 8.96 -32.89 20.71
CA LEU A 16 9.08 -31.45 20.97
C LEU A 16 8.95 -30.71 19.62
N ILE A 17 7.76 -30.74 19.03
CA ILE A 17 7.40 -29.78 17.98
C ILE A 17 7.24 -28.43 18.68
N GLY A 18 8.31 -27.65 18.67
CA GLY A 18 8.26 -26.23 18.95
C GLY A 18 7.38 -25.56 17.89
N LEU A 19 6.12 -25.31 18.24
CA LEU A 19 5.23 -24.41 17.50
C LEU A 19 5.87 -23.02 17.48
N MET A 20 6.65 -22.74 16.44
CA MET A 20 7.00 -21.38 16.06
C MET A 20 5.72 -20.67 15.61
N VAL A 21 4.98 -20.09 16.57
CA VAL A 21 3.92 -19.12 16.28
C VAL A 21 4.60 -17.83 15.83
N THR A 22 5.01 -17.79 14.56
CA THR A 22 5.41 -16.55 13.92
C THR A 22 4.16 -15.69 13.78
N SER A 23 4.04 -14.66 14.61
CA SER A 23 3.02 -13.62 14.43
C SER A 23 3.33 -12.88 13.12
N CYS A 24 2.69 -13.31 12.03
CA CYS A 24 2.76 -12.64 10.75
C CYS A 24 2.08 -11.27 10.88
N ALA A 25 2.83 -10.21 10.55
CA ALA A 25 2.25 -8.88 10.45
C ALA A 25 1.13 -8.90 9.40
N ARG A 26 -0.06 -8.42 9.74
CA ARG A 26 -1.19 -8.33 8.82
C ARG A 26 -1.09 -7.03 8.05
N GLN A 27 -1.13 -7.12 6.73
CA GLN A 27 -1.22 -5.93 5.88
C GLN A 27 -2.67 -5.50 5.74
N VAL A 28 -2.92 -4.22 5.95
CA VAL A 28 -4.25 -3.63 5.91
C VAL A 28 -4.24 -2.37 5.06
N PRO A 29 -5.32 -2.08 4.30
CA PRO A 29 -5.44 -0.80 3.60
C PRO A 29 -5.26 0.35 4.58
N TYR A 30 -4.48 1.35 4.18
CA TYR A 30 -4.32 2.52 4.99
C TYR A 30 -5.56 3.41 4.86
N ASP A 31 -6.15 3.75 5.99
CA ASP A 31 -7.27 4.68 6.08
C ASP A 31 -7.09 5.66 7.25
N LYS A 32 -7.82 6.76 7.20
CA LYS A 32 -7.74 7.82 8.22
C LYS A 32 -8.13 7.33 9.62
N ASN A 33 -9.04 6.37 9.73
CA ASN A 33 -9.48 5.83 11.02
C ASN A 33 -8.39 4.93 11.63
N LEU A 34 -7.63 4.18 10.82
CA LEU A 34 -6.48 3.41 11.29
C LEU A 34 -5.46 4.33 11.95
N ARG A 35 -5.14 5.47 11.32
CA ARG A 35 -4.25 6.48 11.91
C ARG A 35 -4.78 7.00 13.25
N ALA A 36 -6.07 7.35 13.29
CA ALA A 36 -6.71 7.87 14.51
C ALA A 36 -6.74 6.83 15.63
N ASN A 37 -7.12 5.58 15.33
CA ASN A 37 -7.21 4.49 16.29
C ASN A 37 -5.84 4.08 16.84
N ALA A 38 -4.79 4.20 16.03
CA ALA A 38 -3.41 3.93 16.42
C ALA A 38 -2.71 5.15 17.04
N ASN A 39 -3.38 6.31 17.15
CA ASN A 39 -2.81 7.58 17.63
C ASN A 39 -1.53 8.00 16.88
N LEU A 40 -1.45 7.73 15.58
CA LEU A 40 -0.28 8.07 14.76
C LEU A 40 -0.33 9.54 14.31
N SER A 41 0.75 10.27 14.58
CA SER A 41 1.03 11.58 13.99
C SER A 41 1.49 11.44 12.54
N TYR A 42 1.57 12.54 11.79
CA TYR A 42 2.14 12.51 10.43
C TYR A 42 3.64 12.20 10.45
N VAL A 43 4.35 12.65 11.48
CA VAL A 43 5.77 12.32 11.69
C VAL A 43 5.96 10.81 11.88
N ASP A 44 5.02 10.14 12.55
CA ASP A 44 5.07 8.68 12.67
C ASP A 44 4.88 7.99 11.31
N LEU A 45 4.08 8.57 10.41
CA LEU A 45 3.84 8.02 9.08
C LEU A 45 5.06 8.12 8.15
N GLU A 46 5.93 9.11 8.36
CA GLU A 46 7.21 9.22 7.63
C GLU A 46 8.14 8.05 7.96
N ASN A 47 7.93 7.41 9.10
CA ASN A 47 8.76 6.31 9.61
C ASN A 47 8.15 4.91 9.37
N ILE A 48 7.05 4.81 8.61
CA ILE A 48 6.45 3.52 8.22
C ILE A 48 6.51 3.31 6.71
N TYR A 49 6.45 2.03 6.33
CA TYR A 49 6.37 1.66 4.93
C TYR A 49 4.93 1.53 4.46
N PHE A 50 4.67 2.19 3.33
CA PHE A 50 3.47 1.99 2.55
C PHE A 50 3.72 0.96 1.45
N PHE A 51 2.68 0.22 1.08
CA PHE A 51 2.74 -0.81 0.04
C PHE A 51 1.59 -0.60 -0.96
N LEU A 52 1.90 -0.67 -2.26
CA LEU A 52 0.90 -0.59 -3.32
C LEU A 52 0.01 -1.84 -3.35
N SER A 53 -1.31 -1.65 -3.41
CA SER A 53 -2.26 -2.77 -3.50
C SER A 53 -2.36 -3.38 -4.90
N HIS A 54 -1.89 -2.68 -5.92
CA HIS A 54 -1.92 -3.09 -7.33
C HIS A 54 -0.60 -2.73 -8.02
N GLU A 55 -0.32 -3.40 -9.13
CA GLU A 55 0.70 -2.91 -10.05
C GLU A 55 0.18 -1.65 -10.77
N VAL A 56 1.07 -0.67 -10.95
CA VAL A 56 0.81 0.57 -11.66
C VAL A 56 1.88 0.74 -12.73
N GLN A 57 1.46 0.98 -13.97
CA GLN A 57 2.34 1.25 -15.10
C GLN A 57 2.15 2.70 -15.53
N LEU A 58 3.24 3.46 -15.64
CA LEU A 58 3.24 4.82 -16.18
C LEU A 58 3.89 4.83 -17.54
N GLU A 59 3.28 5.52 -18.50
CA GLU A 59 3.81 5.70 -19.85
C GLU A 59 3.65 7.14 -20.33
N ARG A 60 4.72 7.71 -20.87
CA ARG A 60 4.65 8.94 -21.66
C ARG A 60 5.48 8.81 -22.93
N LYS A 61 5.05 9.51 -24.00
CA LYS A 61 5.84 9.63 -25.22
C LYS A 61 6.71 10.87 -25.10
N GLU A 62 8.01 10.70 -25.21
CA GLU A 62 8.93 11.81 -25.43
C GLU A 62 9.12 11.98 -26.94
N THR A 63 8.74 13.15 -27.44
CA THR A 63 9.12 13.55 -28.80
C THR A 63 10.41 14.33 -28.71
N GLU A 64 11.52 13.70 -29.05
CA GLU A 64 12.77 14.42 -29.27
C GLU A 64 12.67 15.14 -30.62
N GLN A 65 12.60 16.48 -30.60
CA GLN A 65 12.75 17.30 -31.81
C GLN A 65 14.21 17.76 -31.91
N GLY A 66 15.01 17.03 -32.70
CA GLY A 66 16.37 17.44 -33.05
C GLY A 66 16.44 17.91 -34.50
N ALA A 67 16.82 19.17 -34.73
CA ALA A 67 17.23 19.61 -36.06
C ALA A 67 18.72 19.27 -36.23
N GLN A 68 19.05 18.24 -37.02
CA GLN A 68 20.42 18.00 -37.44
C GLN A 68 20.69 18.72 -38.77
N VAL A 69 21.71 19.59 -38.77
CA VAL A 69 22.25 20.15 -40.02
C VAL A 69 23.25 19.14 -40.56
N GLN A 70 22.80 18.28 -41.48
CA GLN A 70 23.71 17.48 -42.31
C GLN A 70 23.80 18.11 -43.69
N THR A 71 25.01 18.53 -44.07
CA THR A 71 25.36 18.86 -45.46
C THR A 71 24.49 19.97 -46.09
N GLY A 72 24.20 21.03 -45.32
CA GLY A 72 23.50 22.22 -45.83
C GLY A 72 21.99 22.07 -46.04
N ARG A 73 21.37 20.98 -45.54
CA ARG A 73 19.92 20.82 -45.47
C ARG A 73 19.49 20.64 -44.02
N ILE A 74 18.40 21.30 -43.63
CA ILE A 74 17.71 21.05 -42.37
C ILE A 74 16.86 19.79 -42.59
N THR A 75 17.25 18.68 -41.97
CA THR A 75 16.46 17.46 -41.98
C THR A 75 15.85 17.29 -40.60
N SER A 76 14.52 17.26 -40.52
CA SER A 76 13.79 16.97 -39.29
C SER A 76 13.68 15.46 -39.14
N GLU A 77 14.39 14.88 -38.17
CA GLU A 77 14.25 13.47 -37.82
C GLU A 77 13.49 13.39 -36.50
N SER A 78 12.29 12.81 -36.50
CA SER A 78 11.48 12.64 -35.29
C SER A 78 11.69 11.25 -34.70
N ALA A 79 12.48 11.16 -33.63
CA ALA A 79 12.54 9.97 -32.81
C ALA A 79 11.42 10.03 -31.76
N THR A 80 10.53 9.04 -31.74
CA THR A 80 9.54 8.89 -30.66
C THR A 80 10.09 7.90 -29.65
N ALA A 81 10.59 8.39 -28.51
CA ALA A 81 10.92 7.55 -27.37
C ALA A 81 9.67 7.37 -26.50
N THR A 82 9.48 6.18 -25.94
CA THR A 82 8.42 5.93 -24.95
C THR A 82 9.07 5.63 -23.62
N GLU A 83 8.89 6.52 -22.65
CA GLU A 83 9.30 6.29 -21.28
C GLU A 83 8.23 5.45 -20.58
N ARG A 84 8.67 4.40 -19.87
CA ARG A 84 7.80 3.52 -19.09
C ARG A 84 8.38 3.28 -17.70
N VAL A 85 7.56 3.50 -16.68
CA VAL A 85 7.87 3.17 -15.27
C VAL A 85 6.87 2.13 -14.78
N ILE A 86 7.35 1.05 -14.17
CA ILE A 86 6.51 -0.04 -13.67
C ILE A 86 6.69 -0.12 -12.15
N PHE A 87 5.60 0.02 -11.42
CA PHE A 87 5.53 -0.20 -9.99
C PHE A 87 4.82 -1.53 -9.73
N PRO A 88 5.55 -2.62 -9.45
CA PRO A 88 4.93 -3.88 -9.08
C PRO A 88 3.98 -3.73 -7.88
N LYS A 89 3.03 -4.65 -7.76
CA LYS A 89 2.25 -4.79 -6.53
C LYS A 89 3.19 -5.00 -5.34
N GLU A 90 2.81 -4.52 -4.16
CA GLU A 90 3.62 -4.57 -2.93
C GLU A 90 4.92 -3.77 -3.00
N THR A 91 5.08 -2.89 -4.00
CA THR A 91 6.21 -1.95 -4.01
C THR A 91 6.14 -1.09 -2.75
N LYS A 92 7.26 -1.09 -2.04
CA LYS A 92 7.46 -0.42 -0.77
C LYS A 92 7.78 1.05 -1.00
N GLY A 93 7.10 1.93 -0.28
CA GLY A 93 7.31 3.38 -0.38
C GLY A 93 7.31 4.09 0.98
N LEU A 94 7.81 5.32 0.96
CA LEU A 94 7.92 6.23 2.09
C LEU A 94 7.07 7.47 1.86
N LEU A 95 6.49 7.99 2.94
CA LEU A 95 5.75 9.25 2.88
C LEU A 95 6.74 10.41 2.72
N VAL A 96 6.57 11.20 1.67
CA VAL A 96 7.44 12.36 1.35
C VAL A 96 6.67 13.68 1.41
N GLY A 97 5.36 13.62 1.63
CA GLY A 97 4.56 14.82 1.87
C GLY A 97 3.08 14.54 2.07
N TYR A 98 2.38 15.51 2.63
CA TYR A 98 0.94 15.43 2.86
C TYR A 98 0.29 16.82 2.79
N SER A 99 -1.01 16.88 2.53
CA SER A 99 -1.76 18.14 2.57
C SER A 99 -2.05 18.56 4.02
N SER A 100 -2.25 19.86 4.27
CA SER A 100 -2.54 20.39 5.61
C SER A 100 -3.77 19.76 6.28
N ASN A 101 -4.79 19.40 5.51
CA ASN A 101 -5.98 18.69 5.99
C ASN A 101 -5.80 17.17 6.10
N GLY A 102 -4.67 16.64 5.62
CA GLY A 102 -4.33 15.22 5.71
C GLY A 102 -5.04 14.31 4.72
N ASP A 103 -5.74 14.87 3.74
CA ASP A 103 -6.53 14.13 2.75
C ASP A 103 -5.73 13.78 1.49
N THR A 104 -4.49 14.25 1.38
CA THR A 104 -3.56 13.90 0.32
C THR A 104 -2.25 13.42 0.92
N LEU A 105 -1.74 12.30 0.42
CA LEU A 105 -0.43 11.76 0.75
C LEU A 105 0.39 11.62 -0.53
N ARG A 106 1.66 11.97 -0.47
CA ARG A 106 2.66 11.75 -1.53
C ARG A 106 3.59 10.66 -1.04
N VAL A 107 3.64 9.55 -1.77
CA VAL A 107 4.45 8.40 -1.40
C VAL A 107 5.47 8.15 -2.50
N SER A 108 6.75 8.23 -2.15
CA SER A 108 7.84 7.84 -3.04
C SER A 108 8.08 6.34 -2.96
N PHE A 109 8.19 5.70 -4.11
CA PHE A 109 8.46 4.26 -4.25
C PHE A 109 9.84 3.99 -4.86
N GLU A 110 10.64 5.04 -5.04
CA GLU A 110 11.95 4.98 -5.66
C GLU A 110 13.03 5.61 -4.76
N LYS A 111 14.18 5.95 -5.35
CA LYS A 111 15.39 6.35 -4.64
C LYS A 111 15.34 7.74 -4.01
N ASP A 112 14.44 8.61 -4.46
CA ASP A 112 14.39 10.01 -4.00
C ASP A 112 12.96 10.52 -3.79
N ASP A 113 12.87 11.67 -3.14
CA ASP A 113 11.60 12.24 -2.67
C ASP A 113 10.82 13.00 -3.75
N ASN A 114 11.40 13.21 -4.93
CA ASN A 114 10.73 13.90 -6.05
C ASN A 114 9.93 12.92 -6.93
N HIS A 115 10.23 11.62 -6.82
CA HIS A 115 9.59 10.54 -7.56
C HIS A 115 8.46 9.92 -6.73
N TYR A 116 7.33 10.61 -6.63
CA TYR A 116 6.18 10.15 -5.85
C TYR A 116 4.90 9.98 -6.65
N LEU A 117 4.05 9.05 -6.19
CA LEU A 117 2.65 8.98 -6.57
C LEU A 117 1.80 9.69 -5.52
N THR A 118 0.75 10.37 -5.98
CA THR A 118 -0.18 11.08 -5.10
C THR A 118 -1.40 10.20 -4.81
N PHE A 119 -1.76 10.09 -3.54
CA PHE A 119 -2.94 9.37 -3.08
C PHE A 119 -3.89 10.32 -2.37
N VAL A 120 -5.17 10.30 -2.75
CA VAL A 120 -6.21 11.15 -2.19
C VAL A 120 -7.23 10.32 -1.44
N ARG A 121 -7.62 10.80 -0.27
CA ARG A 121 -8.64 10.17 0.57
C ARG A 121 -9.99 10.22 -0.14
N LYS A 122 -10.65 9.08 -0.26
CA LYS A 122 -12.07 9.06 -0.64
C LYS A 122 -12.90 9.65 0.51
N PRO A 123 -13.74 10.67 0.26
CA PRO A 123 -14.60 11.25 1.30
C PRO A 123 -15.46 10.17 1.97
N ASN A 124 -15.79 10.38 3.24
CA ASN A 124 -16.74 9.51 3.92
C ASN A 124 -18.12 9.80 3.34
N VAL A 125 -18.64 8.91 2.50
CA VAL A 125 -20.00 8.99 1.99
C VAL A 125 -20.93 8.33 3.01
N VAL A 126 -22.11 8.89 3.24
CA VAL A 126 -23.11 8.49 4.25
C VAL A 126 -23.64 7.05 4.08
N ASN A 127 -23.17 6.28 3.08
CA ASN A 127 -23.59 4.89 2.90
C ASN A 127 -22.69 3.94 3.72
N PRO A 128 -23.15 3.37 4.85
CA PRO A 128 -22.34 2.50 5.72
C PRO A 128 -21.91 1.17 5.08
N ARG A 129 -22.40 0.84 3.87
CA ARG A 129 -21.97 -0.35 3.11
C ARG A 129 -20.75 -0.10 2.21
N ASP A 130 -20.32 1.16 2.02
CA ASP A 130 -19.14 1.46 1.21
C ASP A 130 -17.86 1.18 2.01
N THR A 131 -17.22 0.03 1.76
CA THR A 131 -15.97 -0.39 2.41
C THR A 131 -14.74 0.40 1.93
N MET A 132 -14.91 1.29 0.94
CA MET A 132 -13.88 2.12 0.35
C MET A 132 -13.66 3.46 1.08
N GLN A 133 -14.50 3.75 2.08
CA GLN A 133 -14.46 5.01 2.82
C GLN A 133 -13.15 5.22 3.58
N GLY A 134 -12.66 6.45 3.59
CA GLY A 134 -11.49 6.85 4.37
C GLY A 134 -10.14 6.34 3.86
N ARG A 135 -10.13 5.46 2.85
CA ARG A 135 -8.93 4.93 2.19
C ARG A 135 -8.33 5.96 1.23
N PHE A 136 -7.03 5.80 0.98
CA PHE A 136 -6.25 6.65 0.09
C PHE A 136 -6.05 5.96 -1.26
N TYR A 137 -6.60 6.56 -2.31
CA TYR A 137 -6.59 6.03 -3.68
C TYR A 137 -5.61 6.79 -4.54
N LEU A 138 -4.96 6.08 -5.48
CA LEU A 138 -4.12 6.71 -6.48
C LEU A 138 -4.92 7.82 -7.18
N HIS A 139 -4.39 9.03 -7.16
CA HIS A 139 -5.03 10.21 -7.71
C HIS A 139 -4.67 10.37 -9.18
N ALA A 140 -5.68 10.65 -10.00
CA ALA A 140 -5.51 11.05 -11.39
C ALA A 140 -6.10 12.44 -11.62
N ILE A 141 -5.45 13.22 -12.47
CA ILE A 141 -5.86 14.58 -12.90
C ILE A 141 -7.28 14.55 -13.49
N ASN A 142 -7.57 13.53 -14.29
CA ASN A 142 -8.83 13.37 -15.04
C ASN A 142 -9.73 12.25 -14.50
N SER A 143 -9.48 11.77 -13.28
CA SER A 143 -10.07 10.53 -12.73
C SER A 143 -9.67 9.26 -13.51
N PHE A 144 -9.79 8.11 -12.85
CA PHE A 144 -9.56 6.82 -13.50
C PHE A 144 -10.82 6.30 -14.21
N ASN A 145 -10.66 5.78 -15.42
CA ASN A 145 -11.66 5.00 -16.15
C ASN A 145 -11.09 3.61 -16.44
N LYS A 146 -11.70 2.56 -15.85
CA LYS A 146 -11.23 1.16 -15.95
C LYS A 146 -9.70 1.03 -15.72
N GLY A 147 -9.21 1.69 -14.68
CA GLY A 147 -7.79 1.68 -14.29
C GLY A 147 -6.87 2.56 -15.13
N SER A 148 -7.37 3.28 -16.13
CA SER A 148 -6.56 4.21 -16.93
C SER A 148 -6.84 5.66 -16.52
N GLY A 149 -5.80 6.47 -16.35
CA GLY A 149 -5.90 7.87 -15.93
C GLY A 149 -4.60 8.62 -16.16
N LYS A 150 -4.59 9.94 -15.96
CA LYS A 150 -3.38 10.77 -16.06
C LYS A 150 -2.88 11.14 -14.66
N VAL A 151 -1.59 10.96 -14.40
CA VAL A 151 -0.97 11.29 -13.11
C VAL A 151 0.20 12.24 -13.31
N ILE A 152 0.52 13.01 -12.27
CA ILE A 152 1.78 13.74 -12.22
C ILE A 152 2.81 12.88 -11.48
N TYR A 153 3.96 12.67 -12.12
CA TYR A 153 5.09 11.92 -11.58
C TYR A 153 6.39 12.66 -11.94
N HIS A 154 7.21 12.99 -10.94
CA HIS A 154 8.42 13.80 -11.12
C HIS A 154 8.20 15.12 -11.89
N GLY A 155 7.04 15.76 -11.66
CA GLY A 155 6.67 17.03 -12.32
C GLY A 155 6.08 16.88 -13.73
N ASP A 156 6.16 15.71 -14.33
CA ASP A 156 5.66 15.43 -15.67
C ASP A 156 4.33 14.65 -15.66
N GLU A 157 3.55 14.80 -16.73
CA GLU A 157 2.31 14.06 -16.91
C GLU A 157 2.57 12.69 -17.55
N PHE A 158 2.06 11.63 -16.92
CA PHE A 158 2.11 10.26 -17.42
C PHE A 158 0.71 9.68 -17.58
N ASN A 159 0.55 8.80 -18.58
CA ASN A 159 -0.60 7.91 -18.64
C ASN A 159 -0.37 6.76 -17.66
N ALA A 160 -1.20 6.67 -16.63
CA ALA A 160 -1.17 5.60 -15.65
C ALA A 160 -2.18 4.50 -16.01
N LYS A 161 -1.76 3.26 -15.85
CA LYS A 161 -2.60 2.06 -15.94
C LYS A 161 -2.46 1.24 -14.67
N VAL A 162 -3.55 1.07 -13.94
CA VAL A 162 -3.67 0.14 -12.81
C VAL A 162 -3.96 -1.25 -13.36
N ILE A 163 -3.12 -2.23 -13.04
CA ILE A 163 -3.33 -3.62 -13.40
C ILE A 163 -4.23 -4.26 -12.34
N PRO A 164 -5.46 -4.68 -12.70
CA PRO A 164 -6.43 -5.18 -11.73
C PRO A 164 -6.03 -6.55 -11.16
N ASN A 165 -6.26 -6.77 -9.86
CA ASN A 165 -6.09 -8.10 -9.23
C ASN A 165 -7.24 -9.06 -9.57
N ASP A 166 -8.44 -8.51 -9.81
CA ASP A 166 -9.67 -9.16 -10.31
C ASP A 166 -10.28 -8.20 -11.33
N MET A 167 -10.99 -8.71 -12.34
CA MET A 167 -11.59 -7.99 -13.49
C MET A 167 -12.36 -6.70 -13.16
N ARG A 168 -12.72 -6.47 -11.88
CA ARG A 168 -13.50 -5.33 -11.40
C ARG A 168 -12.77 -4.42 -10.40
N ASP A 169 -11.56 -4.77 -9.93
CA ASP A 169 -10.83 -3.95 -8.97
C ASP A 169 -9.70 -3.16 -9.64
N TYR A 170 -10.02 -1.93 -10.05
CA TYR A 170 -9.06 -0.97 -10.61
C TYR A 170 -8.64 0.09 -9.59
N ASN A 171 -9.01 -0.08 -8.31
CA ASN A 171 -8.84 0.96 -7.31
C ASN A 171 -7.51 0.75 -6.57
N CYS A 172 -6.43 1.27 -7.15
CA CYS A 172 -5.13 1.24 -6.49
C CYS A 172 -5.16 2.08 -5.20
N THR A 173 -4.70 1.47 -4.11
CA THR A 173 -4.61 2.07 -2.76
C THR A 173 -3.25 1.78 -2.16
N ILE A 174 -2.92 2.52 -1.11
CA ILE A 174 -1.78 2.20 -0.23
C ILE A 174 -2.22 1.42 1.00
N SER A 175 -1.31 0.58 1.50
CA SER A 175 -1.52 -0.27 2.67
C SER A 175 -0.31 -0.24 3.59
N VAL A 176 -0.50 -0.63 4.85
CA VAL A 176 0.56 -0.68 5.87
C VAL A 176 0.57 -2.03 6.56
N LYS A 177 1.75 -2.45 7.04
CA LYS A 177 1.89 -3.68 7.84
C LYS A 177 1.64 -3.38 9.31
N MET A 178 0.57 -3.94 9.85
CA MET A 178 0.25 -3.86 11.27
C MET A 178 0.72 -5.13 11.97
N ARG A 179 1.45 -4.96 13.08
CA ARG A 179 1.66 -6.04 14.04
C ARG A 179 0.65 -5.85 15.15
N GLU A 180 -0.26 -6.81 15.32
CA GLU A 180 -1.17 -6.78 16.46
C GLU A 180 -0.35 -6.88 17.75
N PHE A 181 -0.22 -5.76 18.46
CA PHE A 181 0.10 -5.84 19.87
C PHE A 181 -1.18 -6.31 20.55
N ARG A 182 -1.19 -7.55 21.08
CA ARG A 182 -2.30 -8.07 21.89
C ARG A 182 -2.50 -7.21 23.14
N ARG A 183 -3.16 -6.06 22.99
CA ARG A 183 -3.83 -5.35 24.08
C ARG A 183 -5.31 -5.37 23.75
N SER A 184 -5.97 -6.45 24.13
CA SER A 184 -7.40 -6.47 24.34
C SER A 184 -7.75 -5.46 25.45
N ARG A 185 -7.92 -4.19 25.10
CA ARG A 185 -8.76 -3.28 25.89
C ARG A 185 -10.13 -3.24 25.24
N VAL A 186 -10.85 -4.35 25.39
CA VAL A 186 -12.30 -4.25 25.34
C VAL A 186 -12.69 -3.64 26.69
N ASN A 187 -13.00 -2.34 26.72
CA ASN A 187 -13.63 -1.71 27.87
C ASN A 187 -15.10 -2.17 27.92
N THR A 188 -15.31 -3.45 28.25
CA THR A 188 -16.66 -3.96 28.52
C THR A 188 -17.04 -3.50 29.91
N ARG A 189 -17.88 -2.47 30.00
CA ARG A 189 -18.61 -2.20 31.25
C ARG A 189 -19.86 -3.08 31.27
N SER A 190 -19.96 -4.00 32.23
CA SER A 190 -21.23 -4.61 32.60
C SER A 190 -21.86 -3.74 33.70
N VAL A 191 -23.07 -3.26 33.47
CA VAL A 191 -23.84 -2.43 34.42
C VAL A 191 -24.98 -3.25 34.98
N SER A 192 -25.10 -3.30 36.31
CA SER A 192 -26.00 -4.23 37.01
C SER A 192 -27.39 -3.67 37.32
N GLY A 193 -27.74 -2.48 36.81
CA GLY A 193 -28.97 -1.76 37.18
C GLY A 193 -28.87 -1.08 38.56
N ARG A 194 -29.79 -0.17 38.86
CA ARG A 194 -29.91 0.53 40.16
C ARG A 194 -31.17 0.04 40.88
N SER A 195 -31.08 -0.27 42.17
CA SER A 195 -32.25 -0.53 43.01
C SER A 195 -32.86 0.76 43.54
N LEU A 196 -34.17 0.75 43.72
CA LEU A 196 -34.90 1.77 44.46
C LEU A 196 -34.76 1.45 45.96
N ASP A 197 -34.38 2.45 46.75
CA ASP A 197 -34.56 2.44 48.20
C ASP A 197 -36.01 2.80 48.54
#